data_AF-X1BMG5-F1
#
_entry.id   AF-X1BMG5-F1
#
_cell.length_a   1.000
_cell.length_b   1.000
_cell.length_c   1.000
_cell.angle_alpha   90.00
_cell.angle_beta   90.00
_cell.angle_gamma   90.00
#
_symmetry.space_group_name_H-M   'P 1'
#
loop_
_entity.id
_entity.type
_entity.pdbx_description
1 polymer ?
#
loop_
_entity_poly.entity_id
_entity_poly.type
_entity_poly.pdbx_seq_one_letter_code
_entity_poly.pdbx_strand_id
1 'polypeptide(L)'
;QIDRLSNLDKLQKVALIYNSEERLKILEILREYPISKKEMKEILEKMTATINVDILLHPFLELNLIRRDWIKGEKDKKTGEIAHQGEYLFLVKDIMLARLPNENLLNHFKETNNELLPLYNQKVIEYFSNYDPYTQATEETRKLASILLNPDVYDFFVLMRHNHYPMDKIPKIFSEFAVTEILLEDLKNLNIITEVTDENDRKWICLLTDIKPLIVFPEFLLPKIRAAYKNQDSDVAITHEIAKKALSLLEITYPEKVKF
;
A
#
# COMPACT_ATOMS: atom_id res chain seq x y z
N GLN A 1 20.77 -13.26 -6.28
CA GLN A 1 19.40 -13.26 -5.71
C GLN A 1 19.32 -12.47 -4.40
N ILE A 2 20.26 -12.63 -3.47
CA ILE A 2 20.27 -11.93 -2.16
C ILE A 2 20.39 -10.39 -2.28
N ASP A 3 21.14 -9.87 -3.26
CA ASP A 3 21.25 -8.42 -3.52
C ASP A 3 19.98 -7.77 -4.11
N ARG A 4 19.02 -8.55 -4.64
CA ARG A 4 17.78 -7.98 -5.22
C ARG A 4 16.75 -7.60 -4.17
N LEU A 5 16.84 -8.21 -2.99
CA LEU A 5 15.97 -7.93 -1.84
C LEU A 5 16.54 -6.84 -0.91
N SER A 6 17.80 -6.44 -1.11
CA SER A 6 18.49 -5.53 -0.19
C SER A 6 18.05 -4.06 -0.35
N ASN A 7 17.49 -3.68 -1.50
CA ASN A 7 16.95 -2.34 -1.76
C ASN A 7 15.58 -2.41 -2.45
N LEU A 8 14.55 -2.86 -1.71
CA LEU A 8 13.17 -2.79 -2.18
C LEU A 8 12.77 -1.35 -2.46
N ASP A 9 12.08 -1.12 -3.58
CA ASP A 9 11.57 0.21 -3.88
C ASP A 9 10.29 0.53 -3.10
N LYS A 10 9.74 1.73 -3.30
CA LYS A 10 8.55 2.18 -2.57
C LYS A 10 7.34 1.27 -2.81
N LEU A 11 7.16 0.77 -4.03
CA LEU A 11 6.03 -0.08 -4.38
C LEU A 11 6.15 -1.43 -3.68
N GLN A 12 7.33 -2.04 -3.74
CA GLN A 12 7.59 -3.31 -3.06
C GLN A 12 7.52 -3.19 -1.54
N LYS A 13 7.97 -2.08 -0.94
CA LYS A 13 7.80 -1.82 0.50
C LYS A 13 6.33 -1.71 0.91
N VAL A 14 5.49 -1.11 0.07
CA VAL A 14 4.04 -1.09 0.31
C VAL A 14 3.44 -2.49 0.12
N ALA A 15 3.87 -3.23 -0.89
CA ALA A 15 3.45 -4.62 -1.08
C ALA A 15 3.83 -5.51 0.12
N LEU A 16 4.99 -5.30 0.74
CA LEU A 16 5.36 -6.01 1.99
C LEU A 16 4.38 -5.77 3.14
N ILE A 17 3.76 -4.60 3.21
CA ILE A 17 2.73 -4.28 4.22
C ILE A 17 1.46 -5.06 3.91
N TYR A 18 0.98 -5.00 2.67
CA TYR A 18 -0.25 -5.66 2.25
C TYR A 18 -0.16 -7.19 2.16
N ASN A 19 1.04 -7.77 2.07
CA ASN A 19 1.26 -9.21 2.00
C ASN A 19 1.45 -9.88 3.37
N SER A 20 1.35 -9.15 4.49
CA SER A 20 1.45 -9.71 5.85
C SER A 20 0.22 -9.37 6.66
N GLU A 21 -0.42 -10.40 7.22
CA GLU A 21 -1.59 -10.26 8.10
C GLU A 21 -1.27 -9.39 9.32
N GLU A 22 -0.09 -9.56 9.92
CA GLU A 22 0.34 -8.77 11.07
C GLU A 22 0.54 -7.30 10.72
N ARG A 23 1.12 -7.01 9.55
CA ARG A 23 1.30 -5.63 9.08
C ARG A 23 -0.01 -4.99 8.68
N LEU A 24 -0.91 -5.73 8.02
CA LEU A 24 -2.27 -5.28 7.79
C LEU A 24 -2.96 -4.94 9.10
N LYS A 25 -2.81 -5.80 10.11
CA LYS A 25 -3.41 -5.55 11.42
C LYS A 25 -2.87 -4.30 12.10
N ILE A 26 -1.55 -4.07 12.02
CA ILE A 26 -0.91 -2.83 12.47
C ILE A 26 -1.55 -1.62 11.77
N LEU A 27 -1.70 -1.67 10.44
CA LEU A 27 -2.27 -0.58 9.66
C LEU A 27 -3.73 -0.32 10.05
N GLU A 28 -4.54 -1.36 10.18
CA GLU A 28 -5.95 -1.26 10.63
C GLU A 28 -6.08 -0.58 11.99
N ILE A 29 -5.31 -1.02 12.99
CA ILE A 29 -5.37 -0.44 14.33
C ILE A 29 -4.98 1.04 14.30
N LEU A 30 -3.88 1.35 13.60
CA LEU A 30 -3.36 2.71 13.50
C LEU A 30 -4.29 3.65 12.69
N ARG A 31 -5.19 3.11 11.86
CA ARG A 31 -6.28 3.86 11.20
C ARG A 31 -7.46 4.17 12.13
N GLU A 32 -7.48 3.61 13.33
CA GLU A 32 -8.50 3.90 14.34
C GLU A 32 -7.96 4.86 15.40
N TYR A 33 -6.80 4.56 16.01
CA TYR A 33 -6.25 5.38 17.10
C TYR A 33 -4.74 5.15 17.31
N PRO A 34 -4.05 6.09 17.98
CA PRO A 34 -2.66 5.87 18.44
C PRO A 34 -2.60 4.82 19.53
N ILE A 35 -1.61 3.92 19.46
CA ILE A 35 -1.50 2.78 20.37
C ILE A 35 -0.07 2.64 20.92
N SER A 36 0.05 2.14 22.15
CA SER A 36 1.38 1.85 22.72
C SER A 36 2.04 0.67 22.00
N LYS A 37 3.36 0.70 21.85
CA LYS A 37 4.11 -0.42 21.25
C LYS A 37 3.91 -1.73 22.02
N LYS A 38 3.76 -1.64 23.35
CA LYS A 38 3.51 -2.79 24.23
C LYS A 38 2.15 -3.43 23.91
N GLU A 39 1.10 -2.62 23.84
CA GLU A 39 -0.25 -3.10 23.54
C GLU A 39 -0.35 -3.64 22.10
N MET A 40 0.29 -2.97 21.12
CA MET A 40 0.42 -3.50 19.76
C MET A 40 1.05 -4.89 19.75
N LYS A 41 2.12 -5.09 20.53
CA LYS A 41 2.77 -6.39 20.66
C LYS A 41 1.81 -7.45 21.23
N GLU A 42 1.09 -7.12 22.30
CA GLU A 42 0.14 -8.03 22.94
C GLU A 42 -1.02 -8.43 22.00
N ILE A 43 -1.50 -7.51 21.15
CA ILE A 43 -2.52 -7.81 20.14
C ILE A 43 -1.97 -8.77 19.09
N LEU A 44 -0.78 -8.50 18.57
CA LEU A 44 -0.18 -9.30 17.51
C LEU A 44 0.22 -10.71 18.01
N GLU A 45 0.73 -10.83 19.24
CA GLU A 45 1.12 -12.13 19.82
C GLU A 45 -0.06 -13.09 20.02
N LYS A 46 -1.30 -12.57 20.08
CA LYS A 46 -2.52 -13.40 20.05
C LYS A 46 -2.77 -14.05 18.69
N MET A 47 -2.23 -13.48 17.61
CA MET A 47 -2.35 -14.01 16.24
C MET A 47 -1.24 -15.02 15.94
N THR A 48 0.01 -14.68 16.26
CA THR A 48 1.18 -15.51 15.97
C THR A 48 2.11 -15.57 17.17
N ALA A 49 2.42 -16.77 17.66
CA ALA A 49 3.31 -16.94 18.81
C ALA A 49 4.73 -16.50 18.44
N THR A 50 5.25 -15.49 19.16
CA THR A 50 6.54 -14.81 18.97
C THR A 50 6.59 -13.83 17.79
N ILE A 51 6.48 -12.54 18.10
CA ILE A 51 6.55 -11.46 17.11
C ILE A 51 7.58 -10.42 17.53
N ASN A 52 8.43 -10.05 16.57
CA ASN A 52 9.28 -8.87 16.70
C ASN A 52 8.62 -7.67 16.01
N VAL A 53 7.95 -6.84 16.82
CA VAL A 53 7.22 -5.65 16.35
C VAL A 53 8.16 -4.66 15.63
N ASP A 54 9.42 -4.54 16.03
CA ASP A 54 10.36 -3.62 15.37
C ASP A 54 10.63 -4.00 13.90
N ILE A 55 10.69 -5.30 13.60
CA ILE A 55 10.85 -5.80 12.23
C ILE A 55 9.58 -5.55 11.41
N LEU A 56 8.41 -5.75 12.02
CA LEU A 56 7.13 -5.50 11.35
C LEU A 56 6.92 -4.01 11.01
N LEU A 57 7.36 -3.12 11.90
CA LEU A 57 7.26 -1.67 11.73
C LEU A 57 8.28 -1.07 10.76
N HIS A 58 9.31 -1.80 10.36
CA HIS A 58 10.39 -1.28 9.51
C HIS A 58 9.87 -0.64 8.20
N PRO A 59 9.02 -1.31 7.38
CA PRO A 59 8.51 -0.71 6.15
C PRO A 59 7.69 0.56 6.41
N PHE A 60 6.94 0.61 7.52
CA PHE A 60 6.13 1.77 7.90
C PHE A 60 6.99 2.99 8.23
N LEU A 61 8.12 2.78 8.91
CA LEU A 61 9.06 3.84 9.25
C LEU A 61 9.79 4.36 8.03
N GLU A 62 10.29 3.47 7.16
CA GLU A 62 11.00 3.87 5.94
C GLU A 62 10.10 4.65 4.98
N LEU A 63 8.82 4.27 4.89
CA LEU A 63 7.81 4.98 4.11
C LEU A 63 7.29 6.25 4.82
N ASN A 64 7.76 6.55 6.04
CA ASN A 64 7.31 7.66 6.88
C ASN A 64 5.78 7.67 7.10
N LEU A 65 5.18 6.49 7.26
CA LEU A 65 3.75 6.31 7.52
C LEU A 65 3.43 6.51 9.00
N ILE A 66 4.37 6.11 9.85
CA ILE A 66 4.22 6.17 11.31
C ILE A 66 5.32 6.99 11.95
N ARG A 67 5.02 7.56 13.11
CA ARG A 67 5.98 8.15 14.04
C ARG A 67 5.94 7.41 15.37
N ARG A 68 7.11 7.27 15.99
CA ARG A 68 7.26 6.76 17.35
C ARG A 68 7.56 7.93 18.27
N ASP A 69 6.88 8.01 19.40
CA ASP A 69 7.15 9.05 20.38
C ASP A 69 6.90 8.55 21.80
N TRP A 70 7.55 9.17 22.77
CA TRP A 70 7.43 8.81 24.17
C TRP A 70 6.36 9.67 24.86
N ILE A 71 5.41 9.03 25.52
CA ILE A 71 4.36 9.67 26.30
C ILE A 71 4.69 9.53 27.78
N LYS A 72 4.66 10.66 28.51
CA LYS A 72 5.03 10.69 29.94
C LYS A 72 3.97 10.01 30.81
N GLY A 73 2.73 9.97 30.35
CA GLY A 73 1.62 9.32 31.03
C GLY A 73 0.98 10.26 32.04
N GLU A 74 -0.24 9.93 32.45
CA GLU A 74 -1.00 10.72 33.41
C GLU A 74 -0.95 10.04 34.77
N LYS A 75 -0.57 10.82 35.80
CA LYS A 75 -0.54 10.33 37.17
C LYS A 75 -1.95 10.41 37.76
N ASP A 76 -2.49 9.27 38.16
CA ASP A 76 -3.76 9.23 38.88
C ASP A 76 -3.58 9.95 40.23
N LYS A 77 -4.45 10.93 40.49
CA LYS A 77 -4.42 11.74 41.71
C LYS A 77 -4.78 10.92 42.97
N LYS A 78 -5.46 9.78 42.83
CA LYS A 78 -5.91 8.93 43.94
C LYS A 78 -4.95 7.78 44.26
N THR A 79 -4.45 7.08 43.25
CA THR A 79 -3.56 5.92 43.44
C THR A 79 -2.08 6.29 43.33
N GLY A 80 -1.76 7.41 42.69
CA GLY A 80 -0.38 7.83 42.42
C GLY A 80 0.30 7.02 41.30
N GLU A 81 -0.40 6.07 40.70
CA GLU A 81 0.08 5.28 39.57
C GLU A 81 0.10 6.12 38.29
N ILE A 82 1.12 5.93 37.46
CA ILE A 82 1.23 6.59 36.16
C ILE A 82 0.66 5.64 35.13
N ALA A 83 -0.52 5.97 34.59
CA ALA A 83 -1.14 5.22 33.51
C ALA A 83 -0.66 5.76 32.15
N HIS A 84 -0.67 4.90 31.13
CA HIS A 84 -0.40 5.25 29.74
C HIS A 84 1.00 5.80 29.43
N GLN A 85 2.01 5.54 30.28
CA GLN A 85 3.40 5.88 30.00
C GLN A 85 4.05 4.86 29.05
N GLY A 86 4.79 5.33 28.04
CA GLY A 86 5.59 4.48 27.17
C GLY A 86 5.81 5.01 25.75
N GLU A 87 6.35 4.15 24.88
CA GLU A 87 6.50 4.42 23.45
C GLU A 87 5.18 4.17 22.72
N TYR A 88 4.68 5.19 22.04
CA TYR A 88 3.45 5.16 21.25
C TYR A 88 3.74 5.25 19.75
N LEU A 89 2.86 4.63 18.98
CA LEU A 89 2.85 4.61 17.53
C LEU A 89 1.72 5.51 17.03
N PHE A 90 2.06 6.44 16.14
CA PHE A 90 1.12 7.39 15.55
C PHE A 90 1.12 7.25 14.04
N LEU A 91 -0.04 7.04 13.43
CA LEU A 91 -0.18 7.15 11.98
C LEU A 91 -0.12 8.62 11.57
N VAL A 92 0.80 8.96 10.68
CA VAL A 92 0.96 10.31 10.12
C VAL A 92 0.61 10.37 8.64
N LYS A 93 0.74 9.24 7.93
CA LYS A 93 0.33 9.08 6.55
C LYS A 93 -0.31 7.72 6.38
N ASP A 94 -1.39 7.66 5.62
CA ASP A 94 -1.99 6.40 5.21
C ASP A 94 -1.52 6.01 3.80
N ILE A 95 -1.71 4.75 3.45
CA ILE A 95 -1.30 4.17 2.18
C ILE A 95 -2.40 3.36 1.54
N MET A 96 -2.43 3.36 0.21
CA MET A 96 -3.20 2.43 -0.60
C MET A 96 -2.41 2.02 -1.84
N LEU A 97 -2.68 0.82 -2.34
CA LEU A 97 -2.23 0.40 -3.67
C LEU A 97 -3.29 0.80 -4.67
N ALA A 98 -3.01 1.82 -5.48
CA ALA A 98 -3.93 2.26 -6.52
C ALA A 98 -3.45 1.80 -7.89
N ARG A 99 -4.42 1.45 -8.72
CA ARG A 99 -4.25 1.21 -10.14
C ARG A 99 -4.51 2.51 -10.87
N LEU A 100 -3.61 2.85 -11.78
CA LEU A 100 -3.73 4.01 -12.64
C LEU A 100 -3.60 3.58 -14.11
N PRO A 101 -4.19 4.31 -15.06
CA PRO A 101 -3.92 4.09 -16.47
C PRO A 101 -2.41 4.19 -16.73
N ASN A 102 -1.88 3.32 -17.58
CA ASN A 102 -0.48 3.42 -17.99
C ASN A 102 -0.29 4.60 -18.96
N GLU A 103 -0.02 5.79 -18.40
CA GLU A 103 0.21 7.02 -19.15
C GLU A 103 1.40 6.91 -20.11
N ASN A 104 2.47 6.22 -19.71
CA ASN A 104 3.67 6.07 -20.55
C ASN A 104 3.36 5.32 -21.83
N LEU A 105 2.61 4.21 -21.72
CA LEU A 105 2.20 3.43 -22.88
C LEU A 105 1.17 4.18 -23.75
N LEU A 106 0.23 4.89 -23.13
CA LEU A 106 -0.73 5.74 -23.86
C LEU A 106 -0.02 6.85 -24.65
N ASN A 107 0.96 7.52 -24.05
CA ASN A 107 1.74 8.56 -24.70
C ASN A 107 2.61 7.98 -25.82
N HIS A 108 3.27 6.85 -25.57
CA HIS A 108 4.06 6.15 -26.58
C HIS A 108 3.23 5.78 -27.82
N PHE A 109 2.02 5.25 -27.63
CA PHE A 109 1.12 4.93 -28.75
C PHE A 109 0.66 6.17 -29.51
N LYS A 110 0.41 7.30 -28.83
CA LYS A 110 0.08 8.57 -29.49
C LYS A 110 1.25 9.11 -30.30
N GLU A 111 2.45 9.11 -29.74
CA GLU A 111 3.66 9.61 -30.40
C GLU A 111 4.05 8.78 -31.63
N THR A 112 3.82 7.47 -31.58
CA THR A 112 4.12 6.54 -32.68
C THR A 112 2.98 6.37 -33.68
N ASN A 113 1.83 7.02 -33.47
CA ASN A 113 0.59 6.80 -34.23
C ASN A 113 0.25 5.31 -34.38
N ASN A 114 0.34 4.57 -33.28
CA ASN A 114 0.16 3.12 -33.27
C ASN A 114 -1.31 2.73 -33.48
N GLU A 115 -1.55 1.79 -34.39
CA GLU A 115 -2.89 1.27 -34.73
C GLU A 115 -3.60 0.58 -33.54
N LEU A 116 -2.86 0.11 -32.55
CA LEU A 116 -3.40 -0.50 -31.33
C LEU A 116 -4.02 0.51 -30.37
N LEU A 117 -3.72 1.82 -30.52
CA LEU A 117 -4.17 2.88 -29.62
C LEU A 117 -5.68 2.87 -29.36
N PRO A 118 -6.58 2.91 -30.38
CA PRO A 118 -8.02 2.94 -30.15
C PRO A 118 -8.52 1.71 -29.38
N LEU A 119 -8.02 0.52 -29.72
CA LEU A 119 -8.42 -0.73 -29.08
C LEU A 119 -7.94 -0.81 -27.63
N TYR A 120 -6.68 -0.43 -27.39
CA TYR A 120 -6.13 -0.37 -26.04
C TYR A 120 -6.84 0.69 -25.18
N ASN A 121 -7.09 1.88 -25.74
CA ASN A 121 -7.78 2.96 -25.04
C ASN A 121 -9.21 2.55 -24.65
N GLN A 122 -9.92 1.82 -25.49
CA GLN A 122 -11.23 1.26 -25.16
C GLN A 122 -11.14 0.34 -23.93
N LYS A 123 -10.14 -0.54 -23.85
CA LYS A 123 -9.92 -1.43 -22.70
C LYS A 123 -9.60 -0.67 -21.41
N VAL A 124 -8.77 0.37 -21.52
CA VAL A 124 -8.48 1.27 -20.40
C VAL A 124 -9.76 1.94 -19.91
N ILE A 125 -10.56 2.53 -20.79
CA ILE A 125 -11.82 3.19 -20.41
C ILE A 125 -12.79 2.19 -19.78
N GLU A 126 -12.97 1.00 -20.38
CA GLU A 126 -13.86 -0.05 -19.88
C GLU A 126 -13.53 -0.43 -18.42
N TYR A 127 -12.25 -0.62 -18.12
CA TYR A 127 -11.79 -0.94 -16.77
C TYR A 127 -11.95 0.25 -15.81
N PHE A 128 -11.40 1.41 -16.17
CA PHE A 128 -11.32 2.55 -15.26
C PHE A 128 -12.65 3.27 -15.04
N SER A 129 -13.66 3.04 -15.89
CA SER A 129 -15.01 3.60 -15.69
C SER A 129 -15.71 3.04 -14.45
N ASN A 130 -15.36 1.82 -14.03
CA ASN A 130 -15.97 1.13 -12.88
C ASN A 130 -14.99 0.95 -11.72
N TYR A 131 -13.75 1.43 -11.87
CA TYR A 131 -12.70 1.25 -10.90
C TYR A 131 -12.72 2.34 -9.84
N ASP A 132 -12.84 1.95 -8.57
CA ASP A 132 -12.66 2.82 -7.42
C ASP A 132 -11.55 2.25 -6.50
N PRO A 133 -10.45 2.98 -6.26
CA PRO A 133 -9.37 2.53 -5.38
C PRO A 133 -9.82 2.31 -3.92
N TYR A 134 -10.91 2.93 -3.47
CA TYR A 134 -11.38 2.85 -2.09
C TYR A 134 -12.31 1.67 -1.82
N THR A 135 -12.82 1.01 -2.86
CA THR A 135 -13.75 -0.12 -2.74
C THR A 135 -13.09 -1.48 -3.01
N GLN A 136 -11.77 -1.52 -3.19
CA GLN A 136 -11.05 -2.77 -3.40
C GLN A 136 -11.14 -3.68 -2.19
N ALA A 137 -11.39 -4.97 -2.42
CA ALA A 137 -11.37 -5.98 -1.37
C ALA A 137 -9.93 -6.21 -0.88
N THR A 138 -9.72 -6.29 0.44
CA THR A 138 -8.41 -6.55 1.05
C THR A 138 -7.73 -7.81 0.49
N GLU A 139 -8.52 -8.84 0.20
CA GLU A 139 -8.05 -10.09 -0.43
C GLU A 139 -7.45 -9.87 -1.82
N GLU A 140 -8.06 -9.01 -2.64
CA GLU A 140 -7.51 -8.66 -3.96
C GLU A 140 -6.21 -7.88 -3.80
N THR A 141 -6.18 -6.89 -2.90
CA THR A 141 -4.98 -6.10 -2.62
C THR A 141 -3.84 -6.97 -2.09
N ARG A 142 -4.14 -8.01 -1.30
CA ARG A 142 -3.14 -8.98 -0.82
C ARG A 142 -2.59 -9.84 -1.96
N LYS A 143 -3.45 -10.33 -2.86
CA LYS A 143 -3.00 -11.06 -4.07
C LYS A 143 -2.12 -10.17 -4.96
N LEU A 144 -2.53 -8.93 -5.17
CA LEU A 144 -1.76 -7.92 -5.91
C LEU A 144 -0.37 -7.71 -5.29
N ALA A 145 -0.32 -7.53 -3.97
CA ALA A 145 0.92 -7.36 -3.23
C ALA A 145 1.81 -8.60 -3.32
N SER A 146 1.24 -9.81 -3.20
CA SER A 146 1.96 -11.07 -3.33
C SER A 146 2.65 -11.20 -4.69
N ILE A 147 1.93 -10.87 -5.77
CA ILE A 147 2.50 -10.89 -7.13
C ILE A 147 3.61 -9.85 -7.29
N LEU A 148 3.44 -8.64 -6.77
CA LEU A 148 4.46 -7.58 -6.87
C LEU A 148 5.75 -7.88 -6.10
N LEU A 149 5.69 -8.79 -5.12
CA LEU A 149 6.87 -9.25 -4.40
C LEU A 149 7.60 -10.38 -5.13
N ASN A 150 6.99 -10.99 -6.15
CA ASN A 150 7.69 -11.93 -7.02
C ASN A 150 8.67 -11.14 -7.92
N PRO A 151 9.99 -11.38 -7.85
CA PRO A 151 10.98 -10.62 -8.60
C PRO A 151 10.79 -10.70 -10.12
N ASP A 152 10.46 -11.88 -10.65
CA ASP A 152 10.31 -12.09 -12.09
C ASP A 152 9.09 -11.32 -12.62
N VAL A 153 8.00 -11.31 -11.84
CA VAL A 153 6.80 -10.56 -12.19
C VAL A 153 7.02 -9.05 -12.03
N TYR A 154 7.78 -8.64 -11.02
CA TYR A 154 8.11 -7.24 -10.82
C TYR A 154 8.94 -6.68 -11.98
N ASP A 155 9.97 -7.41 -12.41
CA ASP A 155 10.82 -7.03 -13.54
C ASP A 155 9.99 -6.98 -14.85
N PHE A 156 9.12 -7.97 -15.06
CA PHE A 156 8.18 -7.97 -16.19
C PHE A 156 7.24 -6.75 -16.14
N PHE A 157 6.64 -6.47 -14.99
CA PHE A 157 5.75 -5.33 -14.78
C PHE A 157 6.45 -4.00 -15.07
N VAL A 158 7.69 -3.81 -14.60
CA VAL A 158 8.49 -2.60 -14.87
C VAL A 158 8.80 -2.47 -16.37
N LEU A 159 9.11 -3.57 -17.06
CA LEU A 159 9.37 -3.54 -18.50
C LEU A 159 8.12 -3.14 -19.29
N MET A 160 6.96 -3.70 -18.92
CA MET A 160 5.66 -3.46 -19.55
C MET A 160 5.12 -2.05 -19.33
N ARG A 161 5.69 -1.25 -18.42
CA ARG A 161 5.32 0.16 -18.26
C ARG A 161 5.58 0.99 -19.52
N HIS A 162 6.62 0.66 -20.28
CA HIS A 162 7.04 1.43 -21.46
C HIS A 162 6.91 0.65 -22.76
N ASN A 163 6.65 -0.66 -22.69
CA ASN A 163 6.65 -1.55 -23.83
C ASN A 163 5.34 -2.34 -23.92
N HIS A 164 5.04 -2.78 -25.13
CA HIS A 164 4.00 -3.75 -25.44
C HIS A 164 4.66 -4.83 -26.30
N TYR A 165 4.25 -6.08 -26.12
CA TYR A 165 4.86 -7.19 -26.85
C TYR A 165 3.77 -8.04 -27.49
N PRO A 166 4.02 -8.57 -28.69
CA PRO A 166 3.15 -9.59 -29.23
C PRO A 166 3.36 -10.89 -28.44
N MET A 167 2.30 -11.68 -28.28
CA MET A 167 2.29 -12.87 -27.43
C MET A 167 3.44 -13.86 -27.75
N ASP A 168 3.81 -13.96 -29.03
CA ASP A 168 4.88 -14.83 -29.54
C ASP A 168 6.31 -14.31 -29.30
N LYS A 169 6.48 -13.05 -28.87
CA LYS A 169 7.80 -12.43 -28.66
C LYS A 169 7.98 -11.82 -27.28
N ILE A 170 7.26 -12.35 -26.28
CA ILE A 170 7.45 -11.93 -24.89
C ILE A 170 8.90 -12.24 -24.48
N PRO A 171 9.64 -11.27 -23.92
CA PRO A 171 11.00 -11.51 -23.49
C PRO A 171 11.04 -12.58 -22.38
N LYS A 172 12.04 -13.47 -22.43
CA LYS A 172 12.28 -14.51 -21.41
C LYS A 172 12.85 -13.89 -20.12
N ILE A 173 12.03 -13.11 -19.43
CA ILE A 173 12.38 -12.48 -18.14
C ILE A 173 12.08 -13.44 -16.98
N PHE A 174 11.10 -14.32 -17.17
CA PHE A 174 10.75 -15.35 -16.22
C PHE A 174 11.88 -16.38 -16.10
N SER A 175 12.21 -16.76 -14.87
CA SER A 175 13.17 -17.83 -14.60
C SER A 175 12.74 -19.15 -15.27
N GLU A 176 13.68 -20.06 -15.53
CA GLU A 176 13.39 -21.36 -16.18
C GLU A 176 12.35 -22.22 -15.43
N PHE A 177 12.11 -21.91 -14.15
CA PHE A 177 11.14 -22.59 -13.30
C PHE A 177 9.74 -21.97 -13.35
N ALA A 178 9.59 -20.77 -13.89
CA ALA A 178 8.33 -20.06 -13.97
C ALA A 178 7.61 -20.38 -15.29
N VAL A 179 6.41 -20.97 -15.17
CA VAL A 179 5.55 -21.22 -16.34
C VAL A 179 4.96 -19.88 -16.78
N THR A 180 5.52 -19.31 -17.85
CA THR A 180 5.15 -17.98 -18.37
C THR A 180 3.65 -17.86 -18.64
N GLU A 181 3.01 -18.90 -19.15
CA GLU A 181 1.57 -18.93 -19.44
C GLU A 181 0.72 -18.75 -18.17
N ILE A 182 1.08 -19.44 -17.08
CA ILE A 182 0.37 -19.34 -15.79
C ILE A 182 0.52 -17.92 -15.22
N LEU A 183 1.73 -17.37 -15.27
CA LEU A 183 1.96 -16.00 -14.78
C LEU A 183 1.19 -14.95 -15.58
N LEU A 184 1.11 -15.10 -16.90
CA LEU A 184 0.32 -14.20 -17.74
C LEU A 184 -1.18 -14.33 -17.45
N GLU A 185 -1.66 -15.55 -17.20
CA GLU A 185 -3.05 -15.79 -16.80
C GLU A 185 -3.35 -15.15 -15.44
N ASP A 186 -2.46 -15.29 -14.46
CA ASP A 186 -2.59 -14.64 -13.15
C ASP A 186 -2.61 -13.10 -13.26
N LEU A 187 -1.70 -12.53 -14.06
CA LEU A 187 -1.64 -11.09 -14.32
C LEU A 187 -2.90 -10.57 -15.02
N LYS A 188 -3.47 -11.36 -15.94
CA LYS A 188 -4.70 -11.03 -16.64
C LYS A 188 -5.91 -11.12 -15.71
N ASN A 189 -5.99 -12.17 -14.89
CA ASN A 189 -7.04 -12.37 -13.89
C ASN A 189 -7.07 -11.25 -12.84
N LEU A 190 -5.90 -10.70 -12.51
CA LEU A 190 -5.77 -9.53 -11.64
C LEU A 190 -5.89 -8.20 -12.38
N ASN A 191 -6.31 -8.19 -13.65
CA ASN A 191 -6.46 -6.99 -14.48
C ASN A 191 -5.19 -6.11 -14.54
N ILE A 192 -3.99 -6.71 -14.41
CA ILE A 192 -2.73 -5.99 -14.51
C ILE A 192 -2.36 -5.78 -15.98
N ILE A 193 -2.56 -6.83 -16.78
CA ILE A 193 -2.34 -6.82 -18.24
C ILE A 193 -3.65 -7.06 -18.97
N THR A 194 -3.67 -6.69 -20.25
CA THR A 194 -4.76 -7.00 -21.18
C THR A 194 -4.20 -7.45 -22.53
N GLU A 195 -5.03 -8.15 -23.29
CA GLU A 195 -4.75 -8.56 -24.66
C GLU A 195 -5.51 -7.66 -25.63
N VAL A 196 -4.81 -7.21 -26.67
CA VAL A 196 -5.37 -6.45 -27.79
C VAL A 196 -5.01 -7.18 -29.08
N THR A 197 -5.99 -7.47 -29.93
CA THR A 197 -5.76 -8.10 -31.23
C THR A 197 -5.68 -7.02 -32.30
N ASP A 198 -4.64 -7.04 -33.12
CA ASP A 198 -4.50 -6.12 -34.25
C ASP A 198 -5.35 -6.55 -35.47
N GLU A 199 -5.33 -5.74 -36.53
CA GLU A 199 -6.06 -6.03 -37.77
C GLU A 199 -5.57 -7.32 -38.49
N ASN A 200 -4.36 -7.79 -38.16
CA ASN A 200 -3.75 -9.00 -38.70
C ASN A 200 -4.00 -10.24 -37.81
N ASP A 201 -4.96 -10.17 -36.89
CA ASP A 201 -5.31 -11.21 -35.91
C ASP A 201 -4.15 -11.61 -34.97
N ARG A 202 -3.15 -10.74 -34.82
CA ARG A 202 -2.04 -10.96 -33.89
C ARG A 202 -2.38 -10.37 -32.53
N LYS A 203 -2.15 -11.17 -31.48
CA LYS A 203 -2.39 -10.77 -30.09
C LYS A 203 -1.19 -10.05 -29.49
N TRP A 204 -1.47 -8.90 -28.89
CA TRP A 204 -0.52 -8.05 -28.19
C TRP A 204 -0.89 -7.96 -26.72
N ILE A 205 0.10 -8.09 -25.84
CA ILE A 205 -0.05 -7.84 -24.42
C ILE A 205 0.34 -6.40 -24.14
N CYS A 206 -0.54 -5.71 -23.43
CA CYS A 206 -0.33 -4.36 -22.93
C CYS A 206 -0.54 -4.34 -21.42
N LEU A 207 0.18 -3.47 -20.71
CA LEU A 207 -0.11 -3.21 -19.30
C LEU A 207 -1.42 -2.43 -19.19
N LEU A 208 -2.46 -3.02 -18.60
CA LEU A 208 -3.76 -2.37 -18.42
C LEU A 208 -3.72 -1.38 -17.25
N THR A 209 -3.14 -1.81 -16.12
CA THR A 209 -3.07 -1.00 -14.90
C THR A 209 -1.63 -0.85 -14.42
N ASP A 210 -1.17 0.39 -14.30
CA ASP A 210 0.05 0.72 -13.59
C ASP A 210 -0.25 0.87 -12.09
N ILE A 211 0.28 -0.06 -11.28
CA ILE A 211 0.09 -0.08 -9.84
C ILE A 211 1.09 0.89 -9.20
N LYS A 212 0.58 1.83 -8.39
CA LYS A 212 1.39 2.79 -7.65
C LYS A 212 0.95 2.87 -6.18
N PRO A 213 1.90 3.07 -5.25
CA PRO A 213 1.56 3.40 -3.88
C PRO A 213 1.07 4.85 -3.81
N LEU A 214 -0.17 5.07 -3.35
CA LEU A 214 -0.66 6.39 -3.00
C LEU A 214 -0.50 6.59 -1.50
N ILE A 215 0.26 7.61 -1.13
CA ILE A 215 0.43 8.04 0.26
C ILE A 215 -0.48 9.24 0.47
N VAL A 216 -1.44 9.13 1.39
CA VAL A 216 -2.46 10.15 1.64
C VAL A 216 -2.39 10.66 3.07
N PHE A 217 -2.82 11.90 3.27
CA PHE A 217 -2.97 12.44 4.62
C PHE A 217 -4.23 11.82 5.28
N PRO A 218 -4.15 11.25 6.49
CA PRO A 218 -5.25 10.49 7.08
C PRO A 218 -6.26 11.42 7.78
N GLU A 219 -6.99 12.22 7.01
CA GLU A 219 -7.98 13.18 7.53
C GLU A 219 -9.04 12.51 8.41
N PHE A 220 -9.42 11.27 8.07
CA PHE A 220 -10.38 10.47 8.83
C PHE A 220 -9.97 10.21 10.28
N LEU A 221 -8.68 10.34 10.63
CA LEU A 221 -8.22 10.20 12.02
C LEU A 221 -8.62 11.38 12.90
N LEU A 222 -8.76 12.59 12.34
CA LEU A 222 -9.06 13.79 13.13
C LEU A 222 -10.36 13.65 13.96
N PRO A 223 -11.51 13.22 13.38
CA PRO A 223 -12.70 12.97 14.18
C PRO A 223 -12.55 11.76 15.12
N LYS A 224 -11.82 10.71 14.73
CA LYS A 224 -11.60 9.51 15.56
C LYS A 224 -10.80 9.81 16.83
N ILE A 225 -9.70 10.55 16.71
CA ILE A 225 -8.87 11.00 17.84
C ILE A 225 -9.71 11.88 18.80
N ARG A 226 -10.54 12.78 18.25
CA ARG A 226 -11.45 13.62 19.06
C ARG A 226 -12.50 12.79 19.78
N ALA A 227 -13.05 11.76 19.15
CA ALA A 227 -14.03 10.86 19.75
C ALA A 227 -13.40 9.99 20.84
N ALA A 228 -12.23 9.39 20.57
CA ALA A 228 -11.47 8.58 21.51
C ALA A 228 -11.07 9.36 22.78
N TYR A 229 -10.81 10.67 22.64
CA TYR A 229 -10.58 11.54 23.80
C TYR A 229 -11.85 11.85 24.59
N LYS A 230 -12.99 12.10 23.90
CA LYS A 230 -14.26 12.47 24.54
C LYS A 230 -14.96 11.29 25.23
N ASN A 231 -14.83 10.09 24.67
CA ASN A 231 -15.49 8.88 25.15
C ASN A 231 -14.55 8.08 26.08
N GLN A 232 -14.38 8.60 27.31
CA GLN A 232 -13.53 7.99 28.34
C GLN A 232 -14.02 6.63 28.84
N ASP A 233 -15.27 6.25 28.51
CA ASP A 233 -15.89 4.96 28.88
C ASP A 233 -15.74 3.86 27.81
N SER A 234 -14.88 4.07 26.79
CA SER A 234 -14.63 3.07 25.74
C SER A 234 -13.26 2.40 25.88
N ASP A 235 -13.14 1.14 25.44
CA ASP A 235 -11.87 0.38 25.40
C ASP A 235 -10.77 1.07 24.55
N VAL A 236 -11.13 2.13 23.82
CA VAL A 236 -10.27 2.92 22.92
C VAL A 236 -9.94 4.31 23.51
N ALA A 237 -10.31 4.56 24.77
CA ALA A 237 -10.09 5.86 25.40
C ALA A 237 -8.60 6.25 25.42
N ILE A 238 -8.29 7.45 24.89
CA ILE A 238 -6.93 8.01 24.91
C ILE A 238 -6.85 9.22 25.83
N THR A 239 -5.69 9.39 26.46
CA THR A 239 -5.44 10.53 27.36
C THR A 239 -5.28 11.84 26.59
N HIS A 240 -5.35 12.97 27.30
CA HIS A 240 -5.19 14.29 26.68
C HIS A 240 -3.80 14.46 26.06
N GLU A 241 -2.76 13.95 26.74
CA GLU A 241 -1.38 13.99 26.24
C GLU A 241 -1.23 13.24 24.90
N ILE A 242 -1.82 12.04 24.79
CA ILE A 242 -1.79 11.23 23.56
C ILE A 242 -2.54 11.94 22.43
N ALA A 243 -3.75 12.41 22.70
CA ALA A 243 -4.56 13.11 21.70
C ALA A 243 -3.88 14.38 21.19
N LYS A 244 -3.32 15.20 22.10
CA LYS A 244 -2.58 16.41 21.76
C LYS A 244 -1.35 16.09 20.91
N LYS A 245 -0.62 15.04 21.27
CA LYS A 245 0.56 14.61 20.52
C LYS A 245 0.20 14.12 19.12
N ALA A 246 -0.83 13.28 19.01
CA ALA A 246 -1.32 12.78 17.72
C ALA A 246 -1.73 13.92 16.78
N LEU A 247 -2.51 14.88 17.28
CA LEU A 247 -2.93 16.05 16.50
C LEU A 247 -1.74 16.93 16.09
N SER A 248 -0.78 17.16 16.99
CA SER A 248 0.43 17.93 16.68
C SER A 248 1.28 17.26 15.60
N LEU A 249 1.42 15.93 15.65
CA LEU A 249 2.15 15.17 14.62
C LEU A 249 1.44 15.26 13.27
N LEU A 250 0.11 15.13 13.26
CA LEU A 250 -0.70 15.26 12.05
C LEU A 250 -0.58 16.67 11.44
N GLU A 251 -0.62 17.72 12.28
CA GLU A 251 -0.47 19.11 11.86
C GLU A 251 0.90 19.38 11.21
N ILE A 252 1.99 18.85 11.79
CA ILE A 252 3.34 18.97 11.21
C ILE A 252 3.42 18.28 9.85
N THR A 253 2.69 17.18 9.67
CA THR A 253 2.70 16.38 8.44
C THR A 253 1.66 16.81 7.42
N TYR A 254 0.81 17.78 7.77
CA TYR A 254 -0.24 18.28 6.89
C TYR A 254 0.39 18.92 5.65
N PRO A 255 -0.09 18.59 4.44
CA PRO A 255 0.54 19.03 3.19
C PRO A 255 0.44 20.55 2.93
N GLU A 256 -0.35 21.33 3.67
CA GLU A 256 -0.45 22.78 3.46
C GLU A 256 0.74 23.56 4.05
N LYS A 257 1.83 23.59 3.29
CA LYS A 257 2.43 24.88 2.92
C LYS A 257 2.05 25.17 1.48
N VAL A 258 0.78 25.55 1.26
CA VAL A 258 0.41 26.26 0.04
C VAL A 258 1.09 27.61 0.12
N LYS A 259 2.25 27.73 -0.53
CA LYS A 259 2.83 29.04 -0.80
C LYS A 259 1.93 29.72 -1.83
N PHE A 260 1.31 30.83 -1.44
CA PHE A 260 0.81 31.83 -2.37
C PHE A 260 1.99 32.51 -3.07
#